data_AF-A0A6J6BRP0-F1
#
_entry.id   AF-A0A6J6BRP0-F1
#
_cell.length_a   1.000
_cell.length_b   1.000
_cell.length_c   1.000
_cell.angle_alpha   90.00
_cell.angle_beta   90.00
_cell.angle_gamma   90.00
#
_symmetry.space_group_name_H-M   'P 1'
#
loop_
_entity.id
_entity.type
_entity.pdbx_description
1 polymer ?
#
loop_
_entity_poly.entity_id
_entity_poly.type
_entity_poly.pdbx_seq_one_letter_code
_entity_poly.pdbx_strand_id
1 'polypeptide(L)'
;MKRLRGYIFARPFMGERAPQHVQNIILRDYCNKKGFELLLAATEYAMPDSFMILESVLDDLDSVDGVVFYSLYQLPTQSKIRNSVYSRALESGKSLHFAVEGMSITKPIDVDSVEQCLLVKTTLDNCITKVEV
;
A
#
# COMPACT_ATOMS: atom_id res chain seq x y z
N MET A 1 -9.36 15.50 12.48
CA MET A 1 -9.64 14.26 11.73
C MET A 1 -8.47 14.03 10.79
N LYS A 2 -7.84 12.86 10.76
CA LYS A 2 -6.70 12.64 9.85
C LYS A 2 -7.20 12.58 8.40
N ARG A 3 -6.48 13.23 7.48
CA ARG A 3 -6.74 13.23 6.04
C ARG A 3 -5.76 12.31 5.33
N LEU A 4 -6.26 11.24 4.72
CA LEU A 4 -5.43 10.27 4.02
C LEU A 4 -5.63 10.37 2.50
N ARG A 5 -4.53 10.41 1.75
CA ARG A 5 -4.55 10.26 0.30
C ARG A 5 -4.78 8.79 -0.06
N GLY A 6 -5.84 8.48 -0.80
CA GLY A 6 -6.00 7.14 -1.36
C GLY A 6 -4.93 6.85 -2.42
N TYR A 7 -4.44 5.62 -2.49
CA TYR A 7 -3.57 5.14 -3.55
C TYR A 7 -4.06 3.79 -4.06
N ILE A 8 -4.28 3.69 -5.37
CA ILE A 8 -4.91 2.54 -6.03
C ILE A 8 -4.20 2.21 -7.35
N PHE A 9 -4.35 0.98 -7.82
CA PHE A 9 -3.80 0.54 -9.11
C PHE A 9 -4.88 0.45 -10.19
N ALA A 10 -4.51 0.77 -11.43
CA ALA A 10 -5.26 0.39 -12.63
C ALA A 10 -4.87 -0.98 -13.20
N ARG A 11 -3.85 -1.64 -12.62
CA ARG A 11 -3.23 -2.90 -13.06
C ARG A 11 -3.29 -3.99 -11.98
N PRO A 12 -3.03 -5.27 -12.33
CA PRO A 12 -2.82 -6.33 -11.35
C PRO A 12 -1.63 -6.05 -10.42
N PHE A 13 -1.60 -6.68 -9.25
CA PHE A 13 -0.55 -6.56 -8.25
C PHE A 13 -0.36 -7.90 -7.52
N MET A 14 0.87 -8.42 -7.48
CA MET A 14 1.22 -9.71 -6.84
C MET A 14 0.26 -10.88 -7.13
N GLY A 15 -0.15 -11.02 -8.39
CA GLY A 15 -1.08 -12.08 -8.83
C GLY A 15 -2.56 -11.79 -8.58
N GLU A 16 -2.88 -10.68 -7.90
CA GLU A 16 -4.24 -10.24 -7.62
C GLU A 16 -4.70 -9.15 -8.58
N ARG A 17 -6.02 -8.94 -8.69
CA ARG A 17 -6.59 -7.83 -9.46
C ARG A 17 -7.91 -7.35 -8.87
N ALA A 18 -8.00 -6.05 -8.60
CA ALA A 18 -9.22 -5.38 -8.15
C ALA A 18 -9.53 -4.16 -9.03
N PRO A 19 -10.76 -3.97 -9.54
CA PRO A 19 -11.15 -2.74 -10.24
C PRO A 19 -11.01 -1.50 -9.35
N GLN A 20 -10.69 -0.34 -9.93
CA GLN A 20 -10.50 0.92 -9.18
C GLN A 20 -11.70 1.31 -8.31
N HIS A 21 -12.93 1.09 -8.78
CA HIS A 21 -14.14 1.41 -7.99
C HIS A 21 -14.26 0.51 -6.75
N VAL A 22 -13.91 -0.78 -6.86
CA VAL A 22 -13.87 -1.71 -5.72
C VAL A 22 -12.81 -1.27 -4.72
N GLN A 23 -11.62 -0.90 -5.21
CA GLN A 23 -10.56 -0.41 -4.34
C GLN A 23 -11.01 0.83 -3.56
N ASN A 24 -11.65 1.79 -4.23
CA ASN A 24 -12.19 2.99 -3.59
C ASN A 24 -13.27 2.69 -2.53
N ILE A 25 -14.13 1.69 -2.73
CA ILE A 25 -15.13 1.29 -1.72
C ILE A 25 -14.42 0.81 -0.45
N ILE A 26 -13.40 -0.03 -0.59
CA ILE A 26 -12.63 -0.56 0.55
C ILE A 26 -11.84 0.55 1.25
N LEU A 27 -11.22 1.47 0.51
CA LEU A 27 -10.56 2.64 1.09
C LEU A 27 -11.54 3.49 1.92
N ARG A 28 -12.74 3.75 1.39
CA ARG A 28 -13.78 4.53 2.08
C ARG A 28 -14.23 3.83 3.36
N ASP A 29 -14.51 2.53 3.29
CA ASP A 29 -14.92 1.75 4.46
C ASP A 29 -13.84 1.75 5.55
N TYR A 30 -12.57 1.53 5.19
CA TYR A 30 -11.44 1.59 6.10
C TYR A 30 -11.31 2.95 6.79
N CYS A 31 -11.33 4.04 6.02
CA CYS A 31 -11.24 5.40 6.55
C CYS A 31 -12.43 5.73 7.46
N ASN A 32 -13.66 5.38 7.06
CA ASN A 32 -14.86 5.62 7.86
C ASN A 32 -14.79 4.93 9.23
N LYS A 33 -14.38 3.65 9.27
CA LYS A 33 -14.24 2.88 10.51
C LYS A 33 -13.22 3.48 11.48
N LYS A 34 -12.20 4.16 10.97
CA LYS A 34 -11.15 4.81 11.78
C LYS A 34 -11.39 6.30 12.03
N GLY A 35 -12.47 6.87 11.50
CA GLY A 35 -12.74 8.31 11.58
C GLY A 35 -11.70 9.14 10.84
N PHE A 36 -11.28 8.71 9.65
CA PHE A 36 -10.37 9.44 8.77
C PHE A 36 -11.13 10.02 7.56
N GLU A 37 -10.66 11.14 7.05
CA GLU A 37 -11.11 11.70 5.78
C GLU A 37 -10.34 11.03 4.63
N LEU A 38 -11.06 10.43 3.68
CA LEU A 38 -10.45 9.93 2.45
C LEU A 38 -10.42 11.04 1.39
N LEU A 39 -9.21 11.48 1.03
CA LEU A 39 -8.99 12.35 -0.11
C LEU A 39 -9.03 11.54 -1.42
N LEU A 40 -9.26 12.22 -2.55
CA LEU A 40 -9.32 11.60 -3.87
C LEU A 40 -8.12 10.68 -4.11
N ALA A 41 -8.40 9.42 -4.45
CA ALA A 41 -7.38 8.42 -4.65
C ALA A 41 -6.53 8.71 -5.89
N ALA A 42 -5.21 8.68 -5.71
CA ALA A 42 -4.24 8.70 -6.80
C ALA A 42 -4.18 7.31 -7.44
N THR A 43 -4.33 7.27 -8.76
CA THR A 43 -4.35 6.01 -9.52
C THR A 43 -3.02 5.82 -10.22
N GLU A 44 -2.31 4.73 -9.90
CA GLU A 44 -1.05 4.40 -10.54
C GLU A 44 -1.24 3.99 -12.01
N TYR A 45 -0.25 4.29 -12.84
CA TYR A 45 -0.24 3.95 -14.25
C TYR A 45 -0.38 2.45 -14.49
N ALA A 46 -0.99 2.08 -15.61
CA ALA A 46 -1.16 0.68 -15.98
C ALA A 46 0.16 -0.01 -16.40
N MET A 47 1.23 0.75 -16.64
CA MET A 47 2.55 0.23 -17.01
C MET A 47 3.13 -0.64 -15.89
N PRO A 48 3.55 -1.89 -16.17
CA PRO A 48 4.18 -2.75 -15.16
C PRO A 48 5.36 -2.06 -14.48
N ASP A 49 5.54 -2.32 -13.18
CA ASP A 49 6.63 -1.81 -12.35
C ASP A 49 6.81 -0.28 -12.32
N SER A 50 5.80 0.49 -12.78
CA SER A 50 5.80 1.95 -12.67
C SER A 50 5.23 2.40 -11.32
N PHE A 51 5.92 3.30 -10.62
CA PHE A 51 5.51 3.87 -9.33
C PHE A 51 5.53 5.41 -9.37
N MET A 52 5.39 6.01 -10.56
CA MET A 52 5.54 7.45 -10.75
C MET A 52 4.45 8.25 -10.01
N ILE A 53 3.23 7.72 -9.94
CA ILE A 53 2.16 8.36 -9.19
C ILE A 53 2.40 8.23 -7.69
N LEU A 54 2.93 7.09 -7.23
CA LEU A 54 3.35 6.95 -5.83
C LEU A 54 4.42 7.98 -5.46
N GLU A 55 5.46 8.15 -6.29
CA GLU A 55 6.50 9.15 -6.03
C GLU A 55 5.90 10.55 -5.93
N SER A 56 4.99 10.93 -6.84
CA SER A 56 4.30 12.22 -6.77
C SER A 56 3.44 12.37 -5.49
N VAL A 57 2.82 11.30 -5.01
CA VAL A 57 2.08 11.30 -3.73
C VAL A 57 3.03 11.47 -2.56
N LEU A 58 4.21 10.85 -2.61
CA LEU A 58 5.23 10.96 -1.57
C LEU A 58 5.90 12.34 -1.55
N ASP A 59 6.01 13.01 -2.71
CA ASP A 59 6.52 14.38 -2.83
C ASP A 59 5.55 15.41 -2.23
N ASP A 60 4.25 15.12 -2.22
CA ASP A 60 3.18 15.98 -1.68
C ASP A 60 2.69 15.53 -0.28
N LEU A 61 3.52 14.84 0.49
CA LEU A 61 3.14 14.35 1.84
C LEU A 61 2.80 15.47 2.81
N ASP A 62 3.34 16.68 2.61
CA ASP A 62 3.06 17.83 3.46
C ASP A 62 1.58 18.25 3.44
N SER A 63 0.85 17.93 2.37
CA SER A 63 -0.56 18.29 2.22
C SER A 63 -1.55 17.31 2.89
N VAL A 64 -1.06 16.20 3.45
CA VAL A 64 -1.87 15.10 4.01
C VAL A 64 -1.32 14.56 5.32
N ASP A 65 -2.09 13.77 6.07
CA ASP A 65 -1.62 13.10 7.30
C ASP A 65 -1.06 11.69 7.02
N GLY A 66 -1.21 11.20 5.79
CA GLY A 66 -0.78 9.88 5.38
C GLY A 66 -1.35 9.43 4.05
N VAL A 67 -1.00 8.20 3.68
CA VAL A 67 -1.44 7.54 2.45
C VAL A 67 -2.12 6.23 2.83
N VAL A 68 -3.25 5.93 2.18
CA VAL A 68 -3.96 4.67 2.32
C VAL A 68 -3.95 3.91 0.99
N PHE A 69 -3.22 2.80 0.99
CA PHE A 69 -3.17 1.84 -0.10
C PHE A 69 -4.37 0.91 0.01
N TYR A 70 -4.86 0.42 -1.12
CA TYR A 70 -5.86 -0.65 -1.10
C TYR A 70 -5.29 -1.90 -0.42
N SER A 71 -4.07 -2.29 -0.78
CA SER A 71 -3.38 -3.44 -0.18
C SER A 71 -1.87 -3.17 -0.10
N LEU A 72 -1.20 -3.79 0.87
CA LEU A 72 0.27 -3.77 0.94
C LEU A 72 0.96 -4.35 -0.30
N TYR A 73 0.27 -5.17 -1.10
CA TYR A 73 0.77 -5.67 -2.38
C TYR A 73 0.91 -4.61 -3.48
N GLN A 74 0.45 -3.38 -3.23
CA GLN A 74 0.66 -2.24 -4.12
C GLN A 74 1.96 -1.48 -3.84
N LEU A 75 2.73 -1.91 -2.84
CA LEU A 75 4.06 -1.37 -2.59
C LEU A 75 5.05 -1.85 -3.68
N PRO A 76 6.16 -1.10 -3.89
CA PRO A 76 7.24 -1.53 -4.76
C PRO A 76 7.77 -2.92 -4.40
N THR A 77 7.97 -3.78 -5.40
CA THR A 77 8.49 -5.14 -5.21
C THR A 77 9.96 -5.13 -4.78
N GLN A 78 10.75 -4.17 -5.31
CA GLN A 78 12.14 -4.00 -4.93
C GLN A 78 12.25 -3.40 -3.52
N SER A 79 12.83 -4.16 -2.59
CA SER A 79 12.97 -3.78 -1.17
C SER A 79 13.63 -2.41 -0.97
N LYS A 80 14.64 -2.05 -1.77
CA LYS A 80 15.29 -0.73 -1.68
C LYS A 80 14.31 0.43 -1.92
N ILE A 81 13.47 0.33 -2.96
CA ILE A 81 12.48 1.36 -3.29
C ILE A 81 11.39 1.37 -2.21
N ARG A 82 10.92 0.19 -1.80
CA ARG A 82 9.90 0.05 -0.77
C ARG A 82 10.34 0.65 0.58
N ASN A 83 11.58 0.43 0.99
CA ASN A 83 12.14 1.03 2.19
C ASN A 83 12.16 2.57 2.10
N SER A 84 12.42 3.13 0.93
CA SER A 84 12.31 4.59 0.69
C SER A 84 10.89 5.09 0.97
N VAL A 85 9.86 4.37 0.53
CA VAL A 85 8.45 4.72 0.80
C VAL A 85 8.20 4.82 2.31
N TYR A 86 8.67 3.83 3.08
CA TYR A 86 8.51 3.82 4.53
C TYR A 86 9.26 4.95 5.21
N SER A 87 10.55 5.12 4.89
CA SER A 87 11.40 6.17 5.45
C SER A 87 10.82 7.55 5.20
N ARG A 88 10.44 7.86 3.96
CA ARG A 88 9.87 9.17 3.59
C ARG A 88 8.61 9.48 4.38
N ALA A 89 7.72 8.51 4.54
CA ALA A 89 6.50 8.69 5.32
C ALA A 89 6.80 8.92 6.80
N LEU A 90 7.64 8.07 7.41
CA LEU A 90 7.98 8.14 8.84
C LEU A 90 8.77 9.40 9.20
N GLU A 91 9.76 9.78 8.37
CA GLU A 91 10.57 10.99 8.54
C GLU A 91 9.71 12.26 8.45
N SER A 92 8.66 12.23 7.61
CA SER A 92 7.68 13.31 7.49
C SER A 92 6.58 13.27 8.56
N GLY A 93 6.67 12.34 9.53
CA GLY A 93 5.66 12.15 10.58
C GLY A 93 4.30 11.67 10.06
N LYS A 94 4.25 11.11 8.85
CA LYS A 94 3.04 10.64 8.17
C LYS A 94 2.85 9.15 8.40
N SER A 95 1.63 8.70 8.13
CA SER A 95 1.25 7.28 8.28
C SER A 95 0.97 6.62 6.94
N LEU A 96 1.36 5.36 6.79
CA LEU A 96 0.95 4.51 5.68
C LEU A 96 -0.10 3.53 6.18
N HIS A 97 -1.12 3.28 5.39
CA HIS A 97 -2.25 2.41 5.75
C HIS A 97 -2.52 1.42 4.63
N PHE A 98 -2.91 0.19 4.98
CA PHE A 98 -3.19 -0.89 4.03
C PHE A 98 -4.59 -1.43 4.33
N ALA A 99 -5.55 -1.09 3.46
CA ALA A 99 -6.96 -1.22 3.78
C ALA A 99 -7.44 -2.67 3.86
N VAL A 100 -7.02 -3.52 2.90
CA VAL A 100 -7.37 -4.95 2.86
C VAL A 100 -6.82 -5.69 4.08
N GLU A 101 -5.58 -5.42 4.47
CA GLU A 101 -4.93 -6.12 5.59
C GLU A 101 -5.26 -5.50 6.95
N GLY A 102 -5.91 -4.34 6.99
CA GLY A 102 -6.20 -3.63 8.24
C GLY A 102 -4.97 -3.05 8.93
N MET A 103 -3.81 -3.05 8.25
CA MET A 103 -2.51 -2.69 8.81
C MET A 103 -2.20 -1.20 8.63
N SER A 104 -1.20 -0.72 9.36
CA SER A 104 -0.66 0.63 9.20
C SER A 104 0.77 0.71 9.70
N ILE A 105 1.58 1.53 9.04
CA ILE A 105 2.91 1.94 9.48
C ILE A 105 2.80 3.37 10.03
N THR A 106 2.98 3.49 11.35
CA THR A 106 3.01 4.76 12.08
C THR A 106 4.31 4.99 12.83
N LYS A 107 5.08 3.91 13.03
CA LYS A 107 6.39 3.89 13.68
C LYS A 107 7.28 2.83 13.02
N PRO A 108 8.61 2.90 13.16
CA PRO A 108 9.54 1.98 12.50
C PRO A 108 9.25 0.49 12.75
N ILE A 109 8.87 0.12 13.98
CA ILE A 109 8.57 -1.29 14.34
C ILE A 109 7.36 -1.88 13.57
N ASP A 110 6.47 -1.05 13.04
CA ASP A 110 5.31 -1.52 12.27
C ASP A 110 5.72 -2.08 10.90
N VAL A 111 6.89 -1.66 10.38
CA VAL A 111 7.42 -2.09 9.07
C VAL A 111 7.64 -3.60 9.05
N ASP A 112 8.12 -4.17 10.16
CA ASP A 112 8.45 -5.60 10.25
C ASP A 112 7.24 -6.46 9.92
N SER A 113 6.06 -6.13 10.45
CA SER A 113 4.84 -6.91 10.21
C SER A 113 4.43 -6.87 8.72
N VAL A 114 4.57 -5.70 8.08
CA VAL A 114 4.26 -5.53 6.65
C VAL A 114 5.24 -6.31 5.77
N GLU A 115 6.54 -6.24 6.08
CA GLU A 115 7.57 -7.00 5.36
C GLU A 115 7.40 -8.51 5.53
N GLN A 116 6.99 -8.99 6.71
CA GLN A 116 6.68 -10.42 6.90
C GLN A 116 5.51 -10.86 6.01
N CYS A 117 4.44 -10.07 5.90
CA CYS A 117 3.32 -10.38 5.00
C CYS A 117 3.75 -10.45 3.53
N LEU A 118 4.60 -9.51 3.09
CA LEU A 118 5.17 -9.52 1.74
C LEU A 118 6.06 -10.75 1.53
N LEU A 119 6.93 -11.06 2.49
CA LEU A 119 7.83 -12.20 2.43
C LEU A 119 7.06 -13.51 2.27
N VAL A 120 6.02 -13.72 3.08
CA VAL A 120 5.14 -14.90 2.96
C VAL A 120 4.56 -14.98 1.54
N LYS A 121 3.95 -13.91 1.03
CA LYS A 121 3.37 -13.91 -0.33
C LYS A 121 4.42 -14.23 -1.40
N THR A 122 5.61 -13.65 -1.33
CA THR A 122 6.69 -13.94 -2.30
C THR A 122 7.29 -15.34 -2.17
N THR A 123 7.20 -15.95 -0.99
CA THR A 123 7.73 -17.29 -0.75
C THR A 123 6.75 -18.38 -1.22
N LEU A 124 5.45 -18.12 -1.17
CA LEU A 124 4.41 -19.06 -1.61
C LEU A 124 4.61 -19.52 -3.07
N ASP A 125 5.09 -18.65 -3.93
CA ASP A 125 5.37 -18.97 -5.34
C ASP A 125 6.51 -20.01 -5.49
N ASN A 126 7.35 -20.17 -4.46
CA ASN A 126 8.46 -21.12 -4.42
C ASN A 126 8.14 -22.39 -3.64
N CYS A 127 6.92 -22.52 -3.09
CA CYS A 127 6.51 -23.72 -2.37
C CYS A 127 6.29 -24.89 -3.35
N ILE A 128 6.58 -26.10 -2.88
CA ILE A 128 6.35 -27.34 -3.64
C ILE A 128 4.85 -27.46 -3.91
N THR A 129 4.46 -27.50 -5.18
CA THR A 129 3.05 -27.54 -5.61
C THR A 129 2.48 -28.96 -5.71
N LYS A 130 3.34 -29.98 -5.66
CA LYS A 130 2.96 -31.40 -5.65
C LYS A 130 3.92 -32.19 -4.77
N VAL A 131 3.37 -32.92 -3.81
CA VAL A 131 4.10 -33.96 -3.08
C VAL A 131 3.91 -35.24 -3.89
N GLU A 132 5.00 -35.84 -4.38
CA GLU A 132 4.93 -37.21 -4.91
C GLU A 132 4.60 -38.14 -3.73
N VAL A 133 3.40 -38.73 -3.76
CA VAL A 133 2.92 -39.74 -2.81
C VAL A 133 3.03 -41.11 -3.46
#